data_AF-A0A2N2M077-F1
#
_entry.id   AF-A0A2N2M077-F1
#
_cell.length_a   1.000
_cell.length_b   1.000
_cell.length_c   1.000
_cell.angle_alpha   90.00
_cell.angle_beta   90.00
_cell.angle_gamma   90.00
#
_symmetry.space_group_name_H-M   'P 1'
#
loop_
_entity.id
_entity.type
_entity.pdbx_description
1 polymer ?
#
loop_
_entity_poly.entity_id
_entity_poly.type
_entity_poly.pdbx_seq_one_letter_code
_entity_poly.pdbx_strand_id
1 'polypeptide(L)'
;MGVFLGAGDLERSFSHDRLKYWPLWIILGSSAYAAHLVILLPGTFFTGMPTWMLSTVLATLYSISCTFISLAVLGFARSFFKKARYLADNLTGNAYGIYIFHYIFVTWIQFYLLTQPLPAALKFLIVFMAALTASWLITALLRRTIAGKIL
;
A
#
# COMPACT_ATOMS: atom_id res chain seq x y z
N MET A 1 0.85 18.42 -13.63
CA MET A 1 2.10 17.66 -13.36
C MET A 1 2.11 16.25 -13.97
N GLY A 2 0.98 15.57 -14.21
CA GLY A 2 0.96 14.23 -14.83
C GLY A 2 1.45 14.15 -16.29
N VAL A 3 1.25 15.21 -17.09
CA VAL A 3 1.66 15.23 -18.52
C VAL A 3 3.18 15.26 -18.71
N PHE A 4 3.92 15.90 -17.79
CA PHE A 4 5.39 15.92 -17.85
C PHE A 4 6.03 14.59 -17.42
N LEU A 5 5.38 13.82 -16.54
CA LEU A 5 5.82 12.48 -16.16
C LEU A 5 5.47 11.42 -17.21
N GLY A 6 4.42 11.65 -18.00
CA GLY A 6 4.00 10.75 -19.08
C GLY A 6 4.84 10.86 -20.37
N ALA A 7 5.64 11.92 -20.53
CA ALA A 7 6.54 12.09 -21.67
C ALA A 7 7.89 11.36 -21.50
N GLY A 8 8.19 10.90 -20.28
CA GLY A 8 9.37 10.08 -20.02
C GLY A 8 9.09 8.61 -20.31
N ASP A 9 10.10 7.90 -20.81
CA ASP A 9 10.04 6.46 -21.01
C ASP A 9 9.98 5.75 -19.64
N LEU A 10 8.76 5.56 -19.14
CA LEU A 10 8.48 4.99 -17.82
C LEU A 10 9.08 3.58 -17.70
N GLU A 11 9.13 2.81 -18.79
CA GLU A 11 9.77 1.49 -18.80
C GLU A 11 11.27 1.60 -18.50
N ARG A 12 11.93 2.62 -19.04
CA ARG A 12 13.34 2.90 -18.75
C ARG A 12 13.54 3.39 -17.31
N SER A 13 12.65 4.26 -16.81
CA SER A 13 12.69 4.74 -15.42
C SER A 13 12.50 3.62 -14.40
N PHE A 14 11.57 2.70 -14.66
CA PHE A 14 11.34 1.51 -13.86
C PHE A 14 12.16 0.29 -14.31
N SER A 15 13.22 0.45 -15.10
CA SER A 15 13.99 -0.72 -15.57
C SER A 15 14.59 -1.50 -14.40
N HIS A 16 14.78 -2.81 -14.61
CA HIS A 16 15.23 -3.76 -13.60
C HIS A 16 16.50 -3.31 -12.84
N ASP A 17 17.41 -2.60 -13.52
CA ASP A 17 18.67 -2.15 -12.93
C ASP A 17 18.51 -1.04 -11.90
N ARG A 18 17.50 -0.15 -12.04
CA ARG A 18 17.24 0.92 -11.06
C ARG A 18 16.41 0.48 -9.86
N LEU A 19 15.58 -0.55 -10.03
CA LEU A 19 14.76 -1.15 -8.97
C LEU A 19 15.51 -2.19 -8.12
N LYS A 20 16.73 -2.57 -8.51
CA LYS A 20 17.58 -3.54 -7.78
C LYS A 20 17.93 -3.05 -6.36
N TYR A 21 17.97 -1.74 -6.15
CA TYR A 21 18.26 -1.09 -4.86
C TYR A 21 17.03 -0.97 -3.93
N TRP A 22 16.02 -1.82 -4.09
CA TRP A 22 14.82 -1.83 -3.24
C TRP A 22 15.07 -1.79 -1.72
N PRO A 23 16.13 -2.43 -1.15
CA PRO A 23 16.38 -2.31 0.28
C PRO A 23 16.81 -0.90 0.69
N LEU A 24 17.55 -0.20 -0.17
CA LEU A 24 17.93 1.20 0.07
C LEU A 24 16.70 2.11 0.05
N TRP A 25 15.75 1.87 -0.86
CA TRP A 25 14.49 2.60 -0.90
C TRP A 25 13.64 2.37 0.36
N ILE A 26 13.64 1.16 0.93
CA ILE A 26 13.03 0.89 2.24
C ILE A 26 13.70 1.73 3.32
N ILE A 27 15.03 1.69 3.40
CA ILE A 27 15.78 2.43 4.42
C ILE A 27 15.48 3.93 4.33
N LEU A 28 15.50 4.51 3.14
CA LEU A 28 15.19 5.93 2.90
C LEU A 28 13.75 6.28 3.28
N GLY A 29 12.78 5.45 2.88
CA GLY A 29 11.37 5.64 3.22
C GLY A 29 11.12 5.54 4.72
N SER A 30 11.68 4.52 5.38
CA SER A 30 11.59 4.31 6.82
C SER A 30 12.30 5.43 7.59
N SER A 31 13.44 5.93 7.12
CA SER A 31 14.12 7.07 7.77
C SER A 31 13.32 8.36 7.68
N ALA A 32 12.67 8.63 6.54
CA ALA A 32 11.81 9.79 6.37
C ALA A 32 10.58 9.71 7.29
N TYR A 33 9.98 8.53 7.44
CA TYR A 33 8.88 8.30 8.35
C TYR A 33 9.30 8.38 9.83
N ALA A 34 10.47 7.85 10.18
CA ALA A 34 11.04 7.99 11.53
C ALA A 34 11.28 9.46 11.87
N ALA A 35 11.83 10.26 10.94
CA ALA A 35 11.97 11.70 11.12
C ALA A 35 10.61 12.40 11.32
N HIS A 36 9.59 12.02 10.55
CA HIS A 36 8.23 12.53 10.72
C HIS A 36 7.67 12.19 12.12
N LEU A 37 7.84 10.96 12.61
CA LEU A 37 7.42 10.57 13.96
C LEU A 37 8.20 11.31 15.04
N VAL A 38 9.52 11.46 14.89
CA VAL A 38 10.34 12.19 15.85
C VAL A 38 9.84 13.62 15.99
N ILE A 39 9.54 14.32 14.89
CA ILE A 39 9.01 15.70 14.94
C ILE A 39 7.64 15.76 15.64
N LEU A 40 6.82 14.71 15.52
CA LEU A 40 5.49 14.62 16.14
C LEU A 40 5.53 14.34 17.66
N LEU A 41 6.66 13.83 18.19
CA LEU A 41 6.77 13.52 19.61
C LEU A 41 6.71 14.81 20.47
N PRO A 42 5.94 14.81 21.57
CA PRO A 42 5.91 15.94 22.50
C PRO A 42 7.31 16.19 23.09
N GLY A 43 7.81 17.43 23.01
CA GLY A 43 9.12 17.82 23.57
C GLY A 43 10.28 17.91 22.57
N THR A 44 10.00 17.98 21.27
CA THR A 44 11.03 18.17 20.23
C THR A 44 11.58 19.60 20.20
N PHE A 45 12.78 19.77 19.64
CA PHE A 45 13.52 21.05 19.51
C PHE A 45 12.79 22.16 18.71
N PHE A 46 11.58 21.90 18.21
CA PHE A 46 10.82 22.80 17.32
C PHE A 46 9.77 23.65 18.04
N THR A 47 9.89 23.83 19.36
CA THR A 47 8.95 24.56 20.24
C THR A 47 8.79 26.07 19.95
N GLY A 48 9.44 26.60 18.90
CA GLY A 48 9.32 27.99 18.45
C GLY A 48 9.03 28.16 16.96
N MET A 49 8.76 27.09 16.21
CA MET A 49 8.47 27.21 14.77
C MET A 49 7.01 27.60 14.51
N PRO A 50 6.74 28.43 13.49
CA PRO A 50 5.38 28.73 13.10
C PRO A 50 4.67 27.49 12.54
N THR A 51 3.39 27.33 12.89
CA THR A 51 2.57 26.15 12.62
C THR A 51 2.48 25.77 11.13
N TRP A 52 2.48 26.77 10.23
CA TRP A 52 2.45 26.54 8.79
C TRP A 52 3.74 25.86 8.30
N MET A 53 4.90 26.26 8.82
CA MET A 53 6.20 25.70 8.45
C MET A 53 6.33 24.26 8.94
N LEU A 54 5.93 24.00 10.18
CA LEU A 54 5.90 22.65 10.73
C LEU A 54 5.01 21.72 9.91
N SER A 55 3.82 22.20 9.52
CA SER A 55 2.86 21.46 8.70
C SER A 55 3.43 21.13 7.32
N THR A 56 4.12 22.08 6.67
CA THR A 56 4.76 21.84 5.37
C THR A 56 5.90 20.82 5.47
N VAL A 57 6.74 20.92 6.51
CA VAL A 57 7.84 19.96 6.73
C VAL A 57 7.29 18.55 6.99
N LEU A 58 6.26 18.42 7.83
CA LEU A 58 5.63 17.13 8.09
C LEU A 58 4.99 16.54 6.82
N ALA A 59 4.26 17.35 6.05
CA ALA A 59 3.62 16.90 4.81
C ALA A 59 4.63 16.48 3.73
N THR A 60 5.74 17.21 3.61
CA THR A 60 6.82 16.86 2.66
C THR A 60 7.54 15.58 3.08
N LEU A 61 7.92 15.44 4.35
CA LEU A 61 8.52 14.20 4.87
C LEU A 61 7.60 12.99 4.66
N TYR A 62 6.30 13.16 4.92
CA TYR A 62 5.32 12.11 4.69
C TYR A 62 5.23 11.74 3.21
N SER A 63 5.12 12.72 2.30
CA SER A 63 5.08 12.49 0.85
C SER A 63 6.34 11.80 0.33
N ILE A 64 7.51 12.17 0.84
CA ILE A 64 8.80 11.54 0.54
C ILE A 64 8.79 10.08 0.99
N SER A 65 8.33 9.80 2.22
CA SER A 65 8.22 8.44 2.74
C SER A 65 7.32 7.57 1.85
N CYS A 66 6.15 8.08 1.46
CA CYS A 66 5.21 7.38 0.59
C CYS A 66 5.83 7.07 -0.78
N THR A 67 6.56 8.02 -1.35
CA THR A 67 7.22 7.85 -2.66
C THR A 67 8.27 6.75 -2.61
N PHE A 68 9.18 6.79 -1.63
CA PHE A 68 10.25 5.81 -1.52
C PHE A 68 9.74 4.41 -1.14
N ILE A 69 8.74 4.32 -0.26
CA ILE A 69 8.10 3.04 0.07
C ILE A 69 7.39 2.45 -1.16
N SER A 70 6.71 3.27 -1.96
CA SER A 70 6.06 2.81 -3.20
C SER A 70 7.09 2.23 -4.18
N LEU A 71 8.23 2.92 -4.38
CA LEU A 71 9.34 2.42 -5.21
C LEU A 71 9.95 1.14 -4.64
N ALA A 72 10.11 1.06 -3.32
CA ALA A 72 10.62 -0.11 -2.64
C ALA A 72 9.72 -1.34 -2.83
N VAL A 73 8.41 -1.18 -2.67
CA VAL A 73 7.43 -2.26 -2.85
C VAL A 73 7.42 -2.74 -4.30
N LEU A 74 7.50 -1.82 -5.28
CA LEU A 74 7.62 -2.18 -6.70
C LEU A 74 8.90 -2.98 -6.98
N GLY A 75 10.04 -2.54 -6.44
CA GLY A 75 11.32 -3.24 -6.60
C GLY A 75 11.32 -4.61 -5.91
N PHE A 76 10.74 -4.70 -4.71
CA PHE A 76 10.53 -5.95 -3.99
C PHE A 76 9.66 -6.92 -4.80
N ALA A 77 8.50 -6.46 -5.29
CA ALA A 77 7.60 -7.27 -6.08
C ALA A 77 8.28 -7.81 -7.34
N ARG A 78 9.04 -6.98 -8.06
CA ARG A 78 9.77 -7.40 -9.25
C ARG A 78 10.93 -8.36 -8.95
N SER A 79 11.56 -8.24 -7.78
CA SER A 79 12.63 -9.14 -7.35
C SER A 79 12.11 -10.52 -6.94
N PHE A 80 10.96 -10.58 -6.28
CA PHE A 80 10.40 -11.82 -5.72
C PHE A 80 9.41 -12.54 -6.68
N PHE A 81 8.58 -11.81 -7.41
CA PHE A 81 7.58 -12.36 -8.33
C PHE A 81 8.13 -12.50 -9.75
N LYS A 82 9.26 -13.20 -9.91
CA LYS A 82 9.90 -13.46 -11.22
C LYS A 82 9.24 -14.59 -12.03
N LYS A 83 8.42 -15.42 -11.38
CA LYS A 83 7.71 -16.53 -12.01
C LYS A 83 6.21 -16.32 -11.89
N ALA A 84 5.51 -16.43 -13.01
CA ALA A 84 4.06 -16.50 -13.04
C ALA A 84 3.61 -17.66 -12.16
N ARG A 85 2.71 -17.38 -11.23
CA ARG A 85 2.08 -18.38 -10.36
C ARG A 85 0.59 -18.29 -10.59
N TYR A 86 -0.05 -19.42 -10.86
CA TYR A 86 -1.49 -19.50 -11.11
C TYR A 86 -2.35 -18.69 -10.11
N LEU A 87 -2.01 -18.76 -8.81
CA LEU A 87 -2.71 -17.99 -7.78
C LEU A 87 -2.50 -16.47 -7.91
N ALA A 88 -1.29 -16.02 -8.24
CA ALA A 88 -0.98 -14.60 -8.41
C ALA A 88 -1.63 -14.03 -9.68
N ASP A 89 -1.66 -14.81 -10.76
CA ASP A 89 -2.31 -14.42 -12.01
C ASP A 89 -3.83 -14.35 -11.84
N ASN A 90 -4.41 -15.31 -11.12
CA ASN A 90 -5.83 -15.29 -10.79
C ASN A 90 -6.18 -14.14 -9.83
N LEU A 91 -5.33 -13.85 -8.84
CA LEU A 91 -5.52 -12.70 -7.95
C LEU A 91 -5.49 -11.39 -8.74
N THR A 92 -4.51 -11.24 -9.64
CA THR A 92 -4.36 -10.06 -10.50
C THR A 92 -5.58 -9.87 -11.39
N GLY A 93 -6.10 -10.96 -11.98
CA GLY A 93 -7.33 -10.92 -12.77
C GLY A 93 -8.55 -10.46 -11.97
N ASN A 94 -8.63 -10.75 -10.67
CA ASN A 94 -9.76 -10.37 -9.82
C ASN A 94 -9.50 -9.08 -9.00
N ALA A 95 -8.36 -8.41 -9.19
CA ALA A 95 -7.94 -7.29 -8.34
C ALA A 95 -8.95 -6.13 -8.31
N TYR A 96 -9.60 -5.85 -9.45
CA TYR A 96 -10.59 -4.79 -9.55
C TYR A 96 -11.86 -5.10 -8.74
N GLY A 97 -12.40 -6.32 -8.83
CA GLY A 97 -13.55 -6.70 -8.00
C GLY A 97 -13.20 -6.78 -6.51
N ILE A 98 -12.00 -7.26 -6.17
CA ILE A 98 -11.51 -7.22 -4.78
C ILE A 98 -11.49 -5.77 -4.27
N TYR A 99 -11.01 -4.82 -5.07
CA TYR A 99 -11.01 -3.40 -4.70
C TYR A 99 -12.43 -2.86 -4.43
N ILE A 100 -13.44 -3.28 -5.20
CA ILE A 100 -14.83 -2.85 -4.95
C ILE A 100 -15.39 -3.50 -3.67
N PHE A 101 -15.22 -4.80 -3.52
CA PHE A 101 -15.91 -5.57 -2.47
C PHE A 101 -15.16 -5.64 -1.14
N HIS A 102 -13.86 -5.38 -1.07
CA HIS A 102 -13.11 -5.55 0.18
C HIS A 102 -13.65 -4.67 1.31
N TYR A 103 -14.10 -3.45 1.01
CA TYR A 103 -14.50 -2.47 2.03
C TYR A 103 -15.66 -2.96 2.89
N ILE A 104 -16.66 -3.60 2.27
CA ILE A 104 -17.79 -4.15 3.02
C ILE A 104 -17.30 -5.24 3.98
N PHE A 105 -16.47 -6.18 3.54
CA PHE A 105 -15.95 -7.24 4.41
C PHE A 105 -15.06 -6.70 5.53
N VAL A 106 -14.11 -5.82 5.21
CA VAL A 106 -13.20 -5.23 6.20
C VAL A 106 -13.99 -4.54 7.30
N THR A 107 -14.94 -3.67 6.94
CA THR A 107 -15.70 -2.87 7.90
C THR A 107 -16.52 -3.74 8.84
N TRP A 108 -17.29 -4.69 8.31
CA TRP A 108 -18.16 -5.54 9.12
C TRP A 108 -17.37 -6.51 10.01
N ILE A 109 -16.26 -7.07 9.52
CA ILE A 109 -15.40 -7.97 10.31
C ILE A 109 -14.68 -7.18 11.41
N GLN A 110 -14.18 -5.98 11.13
CA GLN A 110 -13.60 -5.09 12.14
C GLN A 110 -14.60 -4.73 13.22
N PHE A 111 -15.84 -4.40 12.85
CA PHE A 111 -16.90 -4.10 13.79
C PHE A 111 -17.21 -5.30 14.69
N TYR A 112 -17.30 -6.50 14.11
CA TYR A 112 -17.51 -7.74 14.87
C TYR A 112 -16.34 -8.06 15.84
N LEU A 113 -15.09 -7.81 15.42
CA LEU A 113 -13.91 -8.08 16.24
C LEU A 113 -13.64 -6.98 17.29
N LEU A 114 -14.38 -5.88 17.28
CA LEU A 114 -14.13 -4.73 18.15
C LEU A 114 -14.23 -5.13 19.63
N THR A 115 -15.25 -5.91 20.00
CA THR A 115 -15.53 -6.34 21.38
C THR A 115 -14.72 -7.55 21.83
N GLN A 116 -14.02 -8.21 20.91
CA GLN A 116 -13.29 -9.45 21.21
C GLN A 116 -11.95 -9.15 21.92
N PRO A 117 -11.58 -9.86 22.99
CA PRO A 117 -10.33 -9.67 23.72
C PRO A 117 -9.15 -10.36 23.00
N LEU A 118 -8.96 -10.04 21.71
CA LEU A 118 -7.87 -10.58 20.88
C LEU A 118 -6.75 -9.55 20.71
N PRO A 119 -5.48 -9.99 20.60
CA PRO A 119 -4.37 -9.11 20.25
C PRO A 119 -4.59 -8.40 18.90
N ALA A 120 -4.13 -7.15 18.77
CA ALA A 120 -4.32 -6.34 17.57
C ALA A 120 -3.78 -7.01 16.29
N ALA A 121 -2.61 -7.65 16.36
CA ALA A 121 -2.02 -8.39 15.25
C ALA A 121 -2.91 -9.55 14.76
N LEU A 122 -3.55 -10.25 15.70
CA LEU A 122 -4.45 -11.36 15.37
C LEU A 122 -5.76 -10.83 14.75
N LYS A 123 -6.31 -9.73 15.28
CA LYS A 123 -7.47 -9.05 14.67
C LYS A 123 -7.16 -8.63 13.23
N PHE A 124 -5.98 -8.05 13.00
CA PHE A 124 -5.52 -7.67 11.68
C PHE A 124 -5.46 -8.88 10.73
N LEU A 125 -4.83 -9.97 11.15
CA LEU A 125 -4.69 -11.17 10.32
C LEU A 125 -6.05 -11.77 9.96
N ILE A 126 -6.98 -11.85 10.93
CA ILE A 126 -8.33 -12.35 10.70
C ILE A 126 -9.07 -11.47 9.69
N VAL A 127 -9.09 -10.15 9.90
CA VAL A 127 -9.74 -9.19 9.00
C VAL A 127 -9.15 -9.30 7.59
N PHE A 128 -7.82 -9.32 7.49
CA PHE A 128 -7.11 -9.38 6.21
C PHE A 128 -7.44 -10.65 5.44
N MET A 129 -7.26 -11.82 6.06
CA MET A 129 -7.47 -13.11 5.39
C MET A 129 -8.94 -13.31 5.02
N ALA A 130 -9.87 -12.99 5.94
CA ALA A 130 -11.29 -13.17 5.70
C ALA A 130 -11.81 -12.19 4.63
N ALA A 131 -11.44 -10.91 4.69
CA ALA A 131 -11.87 -9.95 3.68
C ALA A 131 -11.26 -10.25 2.30
N LEU A 132 -9.99 -10.63 2.24
CA LEU A 132 -9.32 -11.00 0.98
C LEU A 132 -9.97 -12.23 0.35
N THR A 133 -10.18 -13.29 1.12
CA THR A 133 -10.80 -14.53 0.61
C THR A 133 -12.25 -14.31 0.19
N ALA A 134 -13.06 -13.62 1.00
CA ALA A 134 -14.46 -13.36 0.67
C ALA A 134 -14.61 -12.48 -0.58
N SER A 135 -13.87 -11.37 -0.65
CA SER A 135 -13.91 -10.47 -1.82
C SER A 135 -13.38 -11.13 -3.09
N TRP A 136 -12.34 -11.96 -2.98
CA TRP A 136 -11.81 -12.70 -4.11
C TRP A 136 -12.79 -13.77 -4.59
N LEU A 137 -13.37 -14.57 -3.69
CA LEU A 137 -14.35 -15.60 -4.06
C LEU A 137 -15.58 -15.00 -4.75
N ILE A 138 -16.13 -13.92 -4.22
CA ILE A 138 -17.28 -13.24 -4.83
C ILE A 138 -16.91 -12.72 -6.22
N THR A 139 -15.75 -12.07 -6.36
CA THR A 139 -15.31 -11.57 -7.68
C THR A 139 -15.13 -12.72 -8.68
N ALA A 140 -14.52 -13.83 -8.24
CA ALA A 140 -14.31 -15.00 -9.08
C ALA A 140 -15.63 -15.66 -9.52
N LEU A 141 -16.64 -15.68 -8.64
CA LEU A 141 -17.99 -16.15 -8.97
C LEU A 141 -18.70 -15.19 -9.92
N LEU A 142 -18.62 -13.87 -9.68
CA LEU A 142 -19.26 -12.86 -10.52
C LEU A 142 -18.66 -12.83 -11.93
N ARG A 143 -17.36 -13.06 -12.08
CA ARG A 143 -16.70 -13.18 -13.38
C ARG A 143 -17.17 -14.36 -14.23
N ARG A 144 -17.77 -15.38 -13.63
CA ARG A 144 -18.41 -16.49 -14.37
C ARG A 144 -19.77 -16.10 -14.96
N THR A 145 -20.29 -14.93 -14.60
CA THR A 145 -21.56 -14.39 -15.10
C THR A 145 -21.32 -13.24 -16.09
N ILE A 146 -22.39 -12.57 -16.54
CA ILE A 146 -22.32 -11.43 -17.48
C ILE A 146 -21.44 -10.29 -16.94
N ALA A 147 -21.33 -10.16 -15.62
CA ALA A 147 -20.49 -9.15 -14.96
C ALA A 147 -18.98 -9.31 -15.24
N GLY A 148 -18.53 -10.47 -15.74
CA GLY A 148 -17.14 -10.69 -16.14
C GLY A 148 -16.66 -9.84 -17.31
N LYS A 149 -17.56 -9.19 -18.07
CA LYS A 149 -17.17 -8.22 -19.12
C LYS A 149 -16.75 -6.85 -18.57
N ILE A 150 -17.12 -6.54 -17.33
CA ILE A 150 -16.88 -5.23 -16.69
C ILE A 150 -15.83 -5.35 -15.57
N LEU A 151 -15.71 -6.54 -14.97
CA LEU A 151 -14.79 -6.86 -13.86
C LEU A 151 -13.47 -7.48 -14.34
#